data_AF-A0A151UDL2-F1
#
_entry.id   AF-A0A151UDL2-F1
#
_cell.length_a   1.000
_cell.length_b   1.000
_cell.length_c   1.000
_cell.angle_alpha   90.00
_cell.angle_beta   90.00
_cell.angle_gamma   90.00
#
_symmetry.space_group_name_H-M   'P 1'
#
loop_
_entity.id
_entity.type
_entity.pdbx_description
1 polymer ?
#
loop_
_entity_poly.entity_id
_entity_poly.type
_entity_poly.pdbx_seq_one_letter_code
_entity_poly.pdbx_strand_id
1 'polypeptide(L)'
;EKKPYAILPNLFSSANLNLLNELNAAQREDTVKSLAYEAEARLWDPMYGCVGLISILQHRLKQLQTELNHAKSELASDIGPHALLPPTPSPPPPPPPKP
;
A
#
# COMPACT_ATOMS: atom_id res chain seq x y z
N GLU A 1 -18.74 23.67 5.69
CA GLU A 1 -19.53 23.42 4.46
C GLU A 1 -18.70 23.83 3.25
N LYS A 2 -18.11 22.87 2.52
CA LYS A 2 -17.29 23.21 1.34
C LYS A 2 -18.22 23.43 0.15
N LYS A 3 -18.19 24.62 -0.42
CA LYS A 3 -19.03 25.00 -1.56
C LYS A 3 -18.65 24.17 -2.81
N PRO A 4 -19.59 23.42 -3.42
CA PRO A 4 -19.34 22.60 -4.61
C PRO A 4 -18.91 23.42 -5.84
N TYR A 5 -19.10 24.74 -5.80
CA TYR A 5 -18.94 25.63 -6.95
C TYR A 5 -17.48 25.94 -7.31
N ALA A 6 -16.50 25.72 -6.42
CA ALA A 6 -15.08 25.95 -6.73
C ALA A 6 -14.48 24.86 -7.64
N ILE A 7 -15.11 23.69 -7.70
CA ILE A 7 -14.68 22.53 -8.49
C ILE A 7 -15.13 22.66 -9.95
N LEU A 8 -16.26 23.32 -10.16
CA LEU A 8 -16.91 23.47 -11.46
C LEU A 8 -16.02 24.12 -12.54
N PRO A 9 -15.29 25.23 -12.30
CA PRO A 9 -14.50 25.89 -13.33
C PRO A 9 -13.39 25.01 -13.94
N ASN A 10 -12.77 24.13 -13.13
CA ASN A 10 -11.77 23.18 -13.63
C ASN A 10 -12.40 22.04 -14.44
N LEU A 11 -13.62 21.63 -14.08
CA LEU A 11 -14.35 20.59 -14.80
C LEU A 11 -14.82 21.07 -16.18
N PHE A 12 -15.11 22.36 -16.33
CA PHE A 12 -15.56 22.99 -17.58
C PHE A 12 -14.43 23.39 -18.54
N SER A 13 -13.18 22.92 -18.31
CA SER A 13 -12.12 23.12 -19.31
C SER A 13 -12.50 22.42 -20.63
N SER A 14 -12.14 23.01 -21.78
CA SER A 14 -12.51 22.47 -23.09
C SER A 14 -12.04 21.03 -23.30
N ALA A 15 -10.85 20.70 -22.76
CA ALA A 15 -10.31 19.34 -22.78
C ALA A 15 -11.17 18.36 -21.98
N ASN A 16 -11.61 18.74 -20.77
CA ASN A 16 -12.44 17.88 -19.93
C ASN A 16 -13.85 17.69 -20.53
N LEU A 17 -14.40 18.72 -21.18
CA LEU A 17 -15.68 18.61 -21.86
C LEU A 17 -15.62 17.73 -23.11
N ASN A 18 -14.55 17.83 -23.90
CA ASN A 18 -14.33 16.95 -25.04
C ASN A 18 -14.19 15.49 -24.58
N LEU A 19 -13.43 15.24 -23.51
CA LEU A 19 -13.32 13.91 -22.91
C LEU A 19 -14.69 13.36 -22.50
N LEU A 20 -15.54 14.15 -21.84
CA LEU A 20 -16.88 13.69 -21.44
C LEU A 20 -17.79 13.40 -22.65
N ASN A 21 -17.63 14.14 -23.75
CA ASN A 21 -18.40 13.93 -24.98
C ASN A 21 -17.99 12.64 -25.71
N GLU A 22 -16.73 12.23 -25.62
CA GLU A 22 -16.19 11.01 -26.23
C GLU A 22 -16.57 9.74 -25.45
N LEU A 23 -17.00 9.87 -24.20
CA LEU A 23 -17.37 8.75 -23.34
C LEU A 23 -18.83 8.31 -23.50
N ASN A 24 -19.07 7.01 -23.30
CA ASN A 24 -20.42 6.48 -23.16
C ASN A 24 -21.07 7.00 -21.87
N ALA A 25 -22.41 7.05 -21.83
CA ALA A 25 -23.14 7.64 -20.71
C ALA A 25 -22.83 6.95 -19.36
N ALA A 26 -22.55 5.65 -19.36
CA ALA A 26 -22.20 4.90 -18.16
C ALA A 26 -20.85 5.33 -17.55
N GLN A 27 -19.88 5.72 -18.38
CA GLN A 27 -18.55 6.15 -17.94
C GLN A 27 -18.49 7.64 -17.56
N ARG A 28 -19.43 8.46 -18.04
CA ARG A 28 -19.42 9.90 -17.78
C ARG A 28 -19.59 10.22 -16.30
N GLU A 29 -20.48 9.51 -15.59
CA GLU A 29 -20.69 9.76 -14.17
C GLU A 29 -19.39 9.51 -13.36
N ASP A 30 -18.74 8.39 -13.62
CA ASP A 30 -17.51 8.01 -12.92
C ASP A 30 -16.33 8.93 -13.27
N THR A 31 -16.30 9.40 -14.51
CA THR A 31 -15.31 10.38 -14.98
C THR A 31 -15.52 11.74 -14.32
N VAL A 32 -16.77 12.22 -14.21
CA VAL A 32 -17.09 13.47 -13.50
C VAL A 32 -16.70 13.36 -12.03
N LYS A 33 -16.98 12.23 -11.37
CA LYS A 33 -16.54 12.00 -9.98
C LYS A 33 -15.02 12.06 -9.85
N SER A 34 -14.30 11.46 -10.78
CA SER A 34 -12.83 11.46 -10.80
C SER A 34 -12.26 12.87 -11.00
N LEU A 35 -12.81 13.64 -11.94
CA LEU A 35 -12.39 15.02 -12.18
C LEU A 35 -12.72 15.94 -10.99
N ALA A 36 -13.87 15.73 -10.34
CA ALA A 36 -14.24 16.47 -9.14
C ALA A 36 -13.27 16.17 -7.99
N TYR A 37 -12.86 14.92 -7.81
CA TYR A 37 -11.87 14.52 -6.82
C TYR A 37 -10.50 15.17 -7.08
N GLU A 38 -10.04 15.18 -8.34
CA GLU A 38 -8.78 15.85 -8.69
C GLU A 38 -8.83 17.36 -8.42
N ALA A 39 -9.91 18.01 -8.84
CA ALA A 39 -10.08 19.44 -8.65
C ALA A 39 -10.20 19.81 -7.16
N GLU A 40 -10.89 18.99 -6.35
CA GLU A 40 -10.89 19.18 -4.90
C GLU A 40 -9.48 19.01 -4.34
N ALA A 41 -8.74 17.96 -4.71
CA ALA A 41 -7.39 17.75 -4.22
C ALA A 41 -6.46 18.95 -4.52
N ARG A 42 -6.59 19.58 -5.69
CA ARG A 42 -5.86 20.81 -6.05
C ARG A 42 -6.26 22.03 -5.22
N LEU A 43 -7.48 22.07 -4.67
CA LEU A 43 -7.89 23.11 -3.73
C LEU A 43 -7.15 22.97 -2.39
N TRP A 44 -6.88 21.74 -1.95
CA TRP A 44 -6.14 21.44 -0.72
C TRP A 44 -4.63 21.56 -0.89
N ASP A 45 -4.12 21.09 -2.02
CA ASP A 45 -2.71 21.13 -2.39
C ASP A 45 -2.56 21.70 -3.80
N PRO A 46 -2.37 23.02 -3.94
CA PRO A 46 -2.28 23.67 -5.25
C PRO A 46 -1.08 23.23 -6.09
N MET A 47 -0.02 22.69 -5.46
CA MET A 47 1.21 22.30 -6.17
C MET A 47 1.16 20.86 -6.64
N TYR A 48 0.72 19.93 -5.77
CA TYR A 48 0.76 18.50 -6.05
C TYR A 48 -0.63 17.87 -6.20
N GLY A 49 -1.70 18.49 -5.69
CA GLY A 49 -3.06 17.96 -5.77
C GLY A 49 -3.16 16.49 -5.33
N CYS A 50 -3.81 15.66 -6.15
CA CYS A 50 -3.94 14.23 -5.88
C CYS A 50 -2.60 13.46 -5.97
N VAL A 51 -1.59 13.98 -6.67
CA VAL A 51 -0.27 13.35 -6.79
C VAL A 51 0.46 13.34 -5.44
N GLY A 52 0.26 14.38 -4.62
CA GLY A 52 0.79 14.42 -3.26
C GLY A 52 0.22 13.30 -2.41
N LEU A 53 -1.10 13.09 -2.47
CA LEU A 53 -1.76 12.00 -1.77
C LEU A 53 -1.29 10.62 -2.27
N ILE A 54 -1.18 10.44 -3.59
CA ILE A 54 -0.64 9.19 -4.18
C ILE A 54 0.76 8.92 -3.64
N SER A 55 1.61 9.94 -3.57
CA SER A 55 2.98 9.81 -3.08
C SER A 55 3.04 9.36 -1.60
N ILE A 56 2.17 9.92 -0.76
CA ILE A 56 2.04 9.51 0.65
C ILE A 56 1.60 8.04 0.75
N LEU A 57 0.60 7.65 -0.04
CA LEU A 57 0.10 6.26 -0.04
C LEU A 57 1.17 5.28 -0.51
N GLN A 58 1.91 5.62 -1.56
CA GLN A 58 3.02 4.80 -2.06
C GLN A 58 4.13 4.66 -1.02
N HIS A 59 4.46 5.73 -0.29
CA HIS A 59 5.43 5.66 0.80
C HIS A 59 4.96 4.72 1.92
N ARG A 60 3.71 4.86 2.37
CA ARG A 60 3.13 3.98 3.40
C ARG A 60 3.08 2.52 2.95
N LEU A 61 2.73 2.26 1.70
CA LEU A 61 2.74 0.91 1.14
C LEU A 61 4.14 0.30 1.21
N LYS A 62 5.17 1.06 0.81
CA LYS A 62 6.57 0.60 0.91
C LYS A 62 6.97 0.31 2.36
N GLN A 63 6.64 1.19 3.31
CA GLN A 63 6.93 0.98 4.73
C GLN A 63 6.29 -0.31 5.25
N LEU A 64 4.99 -0.49 5.01
CA LEU A 64 4.27 -1.70 5.41
C LEU A 64 4.85 -2.96 4.78
N GLN A 65 5.25 -2.89 3.51
CA GLN A 65 5.86 -4.03 2.84
C GLN A 65 7.24 -4.38 3.42
N THR A 66 8.03 -3.37 3.81
CA THR A 66 9.29 -3.56 4.52
C THR A 66 9.07 -4.21 5.89
N GLU A 67 8.14 -3.68 6.70
CA GLU A 67 7.80 -4.23 8.02
C GLU A 67 7.32 -5.69 7.92
N LEU A 68 6.47 -5.98 6.94
CA LEU A 68 5.98 -7.32 6.68
C LEU A 68 7.13 -8.28 6.31
N ASN A 69 8.05 -7.84 5.45
CA ASN A 69 9.22 -8.64 5.08
C ASN A 69 10.15 -8.87 6.27
N HIS A 70 10.32 -7.87 7.14
CA HIS A 70 11.09 -8.01 8.37
C HIS A 70 10.48 -9.07 9.28
N ALA A 71 9.18 -8.96 9.59
CA ALA A 71 8.47 -9.93 10.42
C ALA A 71 8.52 -11.35 9.83
N LYS A 72 8.40 -11.50 8.51
CA LYS A 72 8.57 -12.79 7.83
C LYS A 72 9.98 -13.36 8.00
N SER A 73 11.00 -12.50 7.93
CA SER A 73 12.39 -12.90 8.12
C SER A 73 12.66 -13.33 9.57
N GLU A 74 12.13 -12.60 10.55
CA GLU A 74 12.24 -12.94 11.98
C GLU A 74 11.63 -14.32 12.27
N LEU A 75 10.42 -14.57 11.76
CA LEU A 75 9.76 -15.88 11.88
C LEU A 75 10.57 -17.01 11.22
N ALA A 76 11.20 -16.74 10.07
CA ALA A 76 12.05 -17.72 9.40
C ALA A 76 13.36 -17.98 10.16
N SER A 77 13.91 -16.98 10.86
CA SER A 77 15.12 -17.15 11.68
C SER A 77 14.86 -17.83 13.01
N ASP A 78 13.70 -17.63 13.63
CA ASP A 78 13.31 -18.31 14.88
C ASP A 78 13.07 -19.81 14.66
N ILE A 79 12.66 -20.21 13.46
CA ILE A 79 12.73 -21.60 13.00
C ILE A 79 14.17 -21.87 12.54
N GLY A 80 15.12 -21.77 13.47
CA GLY A 80 16.52 -22.03 13.19
C GLY A 80 16.76 -23.49 12.77
N PRO A 81 17.85 -23.79 12.04
CA PRO A 81 18.23 -25.16 11.66
C PRO A 81 18.41 -26.11 12.86
N HIS A 82 18.44 -25.59 14.10
CA HIS A 82 18.47 -26.37 15.32
C HIS A 82 17.14 -27.07 15.67
N ALA A 83 16.00 -26.61 15.18
CA ALA A 83 14.71 -27.29 15.42
C ALA A 83 14.50 -28.53 14.53
N LEU A 84 15.32 -28.71 13.48
CA LEU A 84 15.25 -29.84 12.55
C LEU A 84 16.29 -30.94 12.84
N LEU A 85 17.23 -30.71 13.77
CA LEU A 85 18.13 -31.77 14.19
C LEU A 85 17.40 -32.67 15.19
N PRO A 86 17.28 -33.99 14.94
CA PRO A 86 16.75 -34.91 15.94
C PRO A 86 17.59 -34.78 17.22
N PRO A 87 16.98 -34.87 18.42
CA PRO A 87 17.73 -34.87 19.65
C PRO A 87 18.82 -35.93 19.56
N THR A 88 20.08 -35.52 19.58
CA THR A 88 21.21 -36.45 19.54
C THR A 88 21.09 -37.36 20.77
N PRO A 89 21.10 -38.69 20.61
CA PRO A 89 21.02 -39.59 21.75
C PRO A 89 22.19 -39.31 22.68
N SER A 90 21.89 -39.07 23.96
CA SER A 90 22.88 -38.88 25.01
C SER A 90 23.86 -40.08 25.04
N PRO A 91 25.18 -39.87 25.19
CA PRO A 91 26.14 -40.95 25.24
C PRO A 91 25.82 -41.90 26.41
N PRO A 92 25.99 -43.23 26.22
CA PRO A 92 25.69 -44.21 27.26
C PRO A 92 26.57 -43.97 28.50
N PRO A 93 26.02 -44.18 29.72
CA PRO A 93 26.79 -44.00 30.94
C PRO A 93 28.01 -44.93 30.96
N PRO A 94 29.15 -44.49 31.54
CA PRO A 94 30.36 -45.29 31.59
C PRO A 94 30.11 -46.61 32.34
N PRO A 95 30.75 -47.71 31.90
CA PRO A 95 30.56 -49.01 32.51
C PRO A 95 31.01 -48.98 33.99
N PRO A 96 30.31 -49.71 34.88
CA PRO A 96 30.69 -49.76 36.29
C PRO A 96 32.10 -50.34 36.44
N PRO A 97 32.89 -49.84 37.42
CA PRO A 97 34.23 -50.34 37.68
C PRO A 97 34.17 -51.83 38.04
N LYS A 98 35.01 -52.62 37.37
CA LYS A 98 35.15 -54.05 37.66
C LYS A 98 35.81 -54.25 39.04
N PRO A 99 35.42 -55.29 39.80
CA PRO A 99 36.08 -55.67 41.03
C PRO A 99 37.51 -56.17 40.80
#